data_AF-A0A1B7WX04-F1
#
_entry.id   AF-A0A1B7WX04-F1
#
_cell.length_a   1.000
_cell.length_b   1.000
_cell.length_c   1.000
_cell.angle_alpha   90.00
_cell.angle_beta   90.00
_cell.angle_gamma   90.00
#
_symmetry.space_group_name_H-M   'P 1'
#
loop_
_entity.id
_entity.type
_entity.pdbx_description
1 polymer ?
#
loop_
_entity_poly.entity_id
_entity_poly.type
_entity_poly.pdbx_seq_one_letter_code
_entity_poly.pdbx_strand_id
1 'polypeptide(L)'
;MTQIDLHITQKGESRNKIGSKANKDQIYTVGFGSAYICKEDRESVFDFEIDLITLKDAENQIHFEPNTKYFLEVSAPLWSATWERDGDGEWICIKSGDGFA
;
A
#
# COMPACT_ATOMS: atom_id res chain seq x y z
N MET A 1 -1.35 18.05 -24.90
CA MET A 1 -2.42 18.58 -24.03
C MET A 1 -1.97 18.25 -22.61
N THR A 2 -1.46 19.25 -21.89
CA THR A 2 -0.77 19.03 -20.60
C THR A 2 -1.82 19.01 -19.51
N GLN A 3 -2.06 17.85 -18.90
CA GLN A 3 -2.98 17.71 -17.78
C GLN A 3 -2.34 18.37 -16.55
N ILE A 4 -3.02 19.39 -16.03
CA ILE A 4 -2.66 20.04 -14.77
C ILE A 4 -3.41 19.27 -13.69
N ASP A 5 -2.72 18.38 -12.98
CA ASP A 5 -3.27 17.69 -11.81
C ASP A 5 -3.30 18.66 -10.62
N LEU A 6 -4.45 19.34 -10.51
CA LEU A 6 -4.80 20.20 -9.40
C LEU A 6 -4.91 19.33 -8.13
N HIS A 7 -3.90 19.38 -7.26
CA HIS A 7 -3.91 18.74 -5.94
C HIS A 7 -4.87 19.50 -5.00
N ILE A 8 -6.17 19.42 -5.27
CA ILE A 8 -7.20 19.70 -4.26
C ILE A 8 -7.09 18.57 -3.24
N THR A 9 -7.10 18.90 -1.94
CA THR A 9 -7.12 17.97 -0.80
C THR A 9 -8.15 16.86 -1.03
N GLN A 10 -7.68 15.78 -1.62
CA GLN A 10 -8.45 14.67 -2.12
C GLN A 10 -8.52 13.67 -0.96
N LYS A 11 -9.74 13.42 -0.46
CA LYS A 11 -10.03 12.37 0.52
C LYS A 11 -9.27 11.08 0.16
N GLY A 12 -8.97 10.22 1.14
CA GLY A 12 -8.16 9.02 0.91
C GLY A 12 -8.61 8.15 -0.28
N GLU A 13 -9.92 8.11 -0.53
CA GLU A 13 -10.56 7.42 -1.68
C GLU A 13 -10.16 7.93 -3.06
N SER A 14 -9.90 9.23 -3.21
CA SER A 14 -9.44 9.80 -4.49
C SER A 14 -7.96 9.53 -4.76
N ARG A 15 -7.18 9.29 -3.71
CA ARG A 15 -5.78 8.88 -3.81
C ARG A 15 -5.64 7.39 -4.09
N ASN A 16 -6.42 6.56 -3.41
CA ASN A 16 -6.41 5.10 -3.53
C ASN A 16 -7.84 4.58 -3.61
N LYS A 17 -8.39 4.52 -4.82
CA LYS A 17 -9.75 4.04 -5.03
C LYS A 17 -9.85 2.56 -4.67
N ILE A 18 -10.86 2.16 -3.92
CA ILE A 18 -11.15 0.73 -3.68
C ILE A 18 -11.30 -0.01 -5.03
N GLY A 19 -10.63 -1.15 -5.15
CA GLY A 19 -10.50 -1.95 -6.37
C GLY A 19 -9.37 -1.51 -7.32
N SER A 20 -8.66 -0.42 -7.01
CA SER A 20 -7.46 -0.03 -7.78
C SER A 20 -6.26 -0.91 -7.42
N LYS A 21 -5.30 -0.97 -8.34
CA LYS A 21 -4.05 -1.71 -8.18
C LYS A 21 -2.97 -0.81 -7.59
N ALA A 22 -2.22 -1.32 -6.63
CA ALA A 22 -1.01 -0.68 -6.14
C ALA A 22 0.05 -0.61 -7.25
N ASN A 23 0.82 0.48 -7.30
CA ASN A 23 1.99 0.55 -8.15
C ASN A 23 3.14 -0.24 -7.50
N LYS A 24 3.64 -1.28 -8.18
CA LYS A 24 4.69 -2.17 -7.64
C LYS A 24 6.08 -1.53 -7.64
N ASP A 25 6.34 -0.59 -8.54
CA ASP A 25 7.64 0.10 -8.61
C ASP A 25 7.73 1.26 -7.60
N GLN A 26 6.67 1.50 -6.82
CA GLN A 26 6.63 2.55 -5.80
C GLN A 26 7.19 2.07 -4.46
N ILE A 27 7.95 2.95 -3.81
CA ILE A 27 8.29 2.85 -2.39
C ILE A 27 7.15 3.50 -1.60
N TYR A 28 6.58 2.77 -0.64
CA TYR A 28 5.52 3.26 0.21
C TYR A 28 6.13 3.79 1.51
N THR A 29 6.66 5.01 1.49
CA THR A 29 7.03 5.77 2.72
C THR A 29 6.06 6.93 2.91
N VAL A 30 5.70 7.21 4.16
CA VAL A 30 4.74 8.26 4.53
C VAL A 30 5.34 9.37 5.39
N GLY A 31 6.61 9.26 5.82
CA GLY A 31 7.39 10.29 6.53
C GLY A 31 6.90 10.61 7.95
N PHE A 32 5.58 10.58 8.17
CA PHE A 32 4.90 10.54 9.45
C PHE A 32 3.81 9.48 9.32
N GLY A 33 3.83 8.44 10.15
CA GLY A 33 2.92 7.30 10.04
C GLY A 33 3.65 5.97 9.91
N SER A 34 3.01 5.00 9.28
CA SER A 34 3.57 3.67 9.05
C SER A 34 3.13 3.10 7.71
N ALA A 35 4.01 2.29 7.12
CA ALA A 35 3.75 1.53 5.91
C ALA A 35 4.44 0.17 6.03
N TYR A 36 3.66 -0.91 6.03
CA TYR A 36 4.19 -2.26 6.20
C TYR A 36 3.37 -3.30 5.46
N ILE A 37 4.00 -4.43 5.14
CA ILE A 37 3.30 -5.65 4.72
C ILE A 37 3.14 -6.56 5.92
N CYS A 38 1.94 -7.08 6.15
CA CYS A 38 1.67 -8.08 7.16
C CYS A 38 0.90 -9.30 6.61
N LYS A 39 0.99 -10.42 7.31
CA LYS A 39 0.15 -11.61 7.07
C LYS A 39 -1.25 -11.41 7.69
N GLU A 40 -2.18 -12.32 7.41
CA GLU A 40 -3.56 -12.30 7.94
C GLU A 40 -3.61 -12.27 9.48
N ASP A 41 -2.62 -12.86 10.14
CA ASP A 41 -2.44 -12.87 11.60
C ASP A 41 -1.81 -11.59 12.17
N ARG A 42 -1.58 -10.57 11.32
CA ARG A 42 -0.94 -9.29 11.67
C ARG A 42 0.55 -9.38 11.98
N GLU A 43 1.21 -10.48 11.67
CA GLU A 43 2.67 -10.52 11.70
C GLU A 43 3.24 -9.61 10.59
N SER A 44 4.03 -8.61 10.99
CA SER A 44 4.71 -7.70 10.06
C SER A 44 5.89 -8.40 9.39
N VAL A 45 5.97 -8.34 8.07
CA VAL A 45 6.99 -8.99 7.25
C VAL A 45 7.99 -7.98 6.69
N PHE A 46 7.51 -6.79 6.30
CA PHE A 46 8.34 -5.70 5.77
C PHE A 46 7.88 -4.37 6.34
N ASP A 47 8.83 -3.54 6.74
CA ASP A 47 8.58 -2.16 7.18
C ASP A 47 9.23 -1.21 6.18
N PHE A 48 8.41 -0.53 5.38
CA PHE A 48 8.89 0.31 4.28
C PHE A 48 9.60 1.59 4.77
N GLU A 49 9.42 1.98 6.03
CA GLU A 49 10.16 3.10 6.63
C GLU A 49 11.59 2.69 7.01
N ILE A 50 11.85 1.39 7.20
CA ILE A 50 13.15 0.83 7.60
C ILE A 50 13.88 0.24 6.39
N ASP A 51 13.19 -0.60 5.62
CA ASP A 51 13.78 -1.44 4.59
C ASP A 51 14.08 -0.66 3.29
N LEU A 52 13.42 0.49 3.07
CA LEU A 52 13.56 1.35 1.88
C LEU A 52 13.47 0.56 0.54
N ILE A 53 12.61 -0.45 0.50
CA ILE A 53 12.39 -1.32 -0.66
C ILE A 53 11.14 -0.90 -1.45
N THR A 54 11.05 -1.34 -2.71
CA THR A 54 9.80 -1.23 -3.49
C THR A 54 8.82 -2.35 -3.14
N LEU A 55 7.54 -2.17 -3.47
CA LEU A 55 6.55 -3.24 -3.33
C LEU A 55 6.89 -4.45 -4.21
N LYS A 56 7.54 -4.24 -5.36
CA LYS A 56 8.06 -5.30 -6.23
C LYS A 56 9.16 -6.13 -5.55
N ASP A 57 10.06 -5.48 -4.81
CA ASP A 57 11.11 -6.17 -4.08
C ASP A 57 10.53 -7.04 -2.95
N ALA A 58 9.49 -6.54 -2.26
CA ALA A 58 8.74 -7.33 -1.27
C ALA A 58 8.01 -8.51 -1.94
N GLU A 59 7.34 -8.28 -3.08
CA GLU A 59 6.66 -9.32 -3.86
C GLU A 59 7.62 -10.46 -4.27
N ASN A 60 8.81 -10.10 -4.74
CA ASN A 60 9.85 -11.06 -5.08
C ASN A 60 10.32 -11.92 -3.90
N GLN A 61 10.10 -11.50 -2.65
CA GLN A 61 10.44 -12.28 -1.47
C GLN A 61 9.28 -13.17 -1.01
N ILE A 62 8.03 -12.70 -1.11
CA ILE A 62 6.85 -13.43 -0.62
C ILE A 62 6.22 -14.36 -1.66
N HIS A 63 6.57 -14.26 -2.95
CA HIS A 63 5.94 -15.07 -4.00
C HIS A 63 6.08 -16.59 -3.80
N PHE A 64 7.01 -17.03 -2.96
CA PHE A 64 7.20 -18.44 -2.59
C PHE A 64 6.11 -18.96 -1.63
N GLU A 65 5.27 -18.10 -1.07
CA GLU A 65 4.14 -18.43 -0.20
C GLU A 65 2.80 -18.05 -0.85
N PRO A 66 2.40 -18.63 -2.01
CA PRO A 66 1.23 -18.19 -2.78
C PRO A 66 -0.12 -18.40 -2.07
N ASN A 67 -0.16 -19.27 -1.06
CA ASN A 67 -1.37 -19.54 -0.27
C ASN A 67 -1.50 -18.65 0.97
N THR A 68 -0.49 -17.83 1.25
CA THR A 68 -0.51 -16.88 2.38
C THR A 68 -1.18 -15.60 1.93
N LYS A 69 -2.15 -15.11 2.71
CA LYS A 69 -2.73 -13.79 2.50
C LYS A 69 -1.82 -12.72 3.08
N TYR A 70 -1.54 -11.72 2.25
CA TYR A 70 -0.74 -10.56 2.64
C TYR A 70 -1.53 -9.29 2.46
N PHE A 71 -1.28 -8.33 3.35
CA PHE A 71 -1.87 -7.02 3.34
C PHE A 71 -0.76 -5.96 3.38
N LEU A 72 -0.83 -4.98 2.48
CA LEU A 72 -0.04 -3.76 2.54
C LEU A 72 -0.90 -2.74 3.28
N GLU A 73 -0.47 -2.32 4.46
CA GLU A 73 -1.16 -1.31 5.24
C GLU A 73 -0.33 -0.03 5.29
N VAL A 74 -0.95 1.07 4.86
CA VAL A 74 -0.36 2.39 4.90
C VAL A 74 -1.27 3.31 5.71
N SER A 75 -0.69 3.95 6.71
CA SER A 75 -1.36 4.90 7.60
C SER A 75 -0.54 6.18 7.65
N ALA A 76 -0.99 7.22 6.95
CA ALA A 76 -0.43 8.57 6.97
C ALA A 76 -1.40 9.54 7.65
N PRO A 77 -0.94 10.74 8.08
CA PRO A 77 -1.78 11.73 8.75
C PRO A 77 -3.04 12.09 7.97
N LEU A 78 -2.91 12.25 6.64
CA LEU A 78 -3.98 12.76 5.78
C LEU A 78 -4.60 11.70 4.86
N TRP A 79 -4.10 10.47 4.91
CA TRP A 79 -4.65 9.36 4.12
C TRP A 79 -4.21 8.01 4.68
N SER A 80 -5.04 6.99 4.50
CA SER A 80 -4.69 5.61 4.76
C SER A 80 -5.23 4.72 3.66
N ALA A 81 -4.58 3.57 3.46
CA ALA A 81 -5.07 2.56 2.54
C ALA A 81 -4.55 1.18 2.93
N THR A 82 -5.38 0.17 2.65
CA THR A 82 -5.04 -1.24 2.76
C THR A 82 -5.20 -1.90 1.41
N TRP A 83 -4.18 -2.61 0.96
CA TRP A 83 -4.23 -3.47 -0.21
C TRP A 83 -4.10 -4.92 0.20
N GLU A 84 -4.89 -5.78 -0.42
CA GLU A 84 -4.77 -7.23 -0.29
C GLU A 84 -4.03 -7.77 -1.52
N ARG A 85 -3.06 -8.65 -1.28
CA ARG A 85 -2.35 -9.37 -2.34
C ARG A 85 -3.27 -10.45 -2.92
N ASP A 86 -3.43 -10.46 -4.23
CA ASP A 86 -4.11 -11.55 -4.93
C ASP A 86 -3.16 -12.71 -5.27
N GLY A 87 -3.73 -13.80 -5.82
CA GLY A 87 -2.95 -14.99 -6.17
C GLY A 87 -1.92 -14.79 -7.29
N ASP A 88 -2.07 -13.73 -8.09
CA ASP A 88 -1.22 -13.42 -9.24
C ASP A 88 -0.12 -12.38 -8.92
N GLY A 89 0.02 -11.98 -7.65
CA GLY A 89 1.02 -11.00 -7.21
C GLY A 89 0.64 -9.56 -7.55
N GLU A 90 -0.65 -9.30 -7.72
CA GLU A 90 -1.21 -7.96 -7.78
C GLU A 90 -1.75 -7.57 -6.40
N TRP A 91 -1.80 -6.26 -6.13
CA TRP A 91 -2.22 -5.73 -4.84
C TRP A 91 -3.44 -4.84 -5.03
N ILE A 92 -4.58 -5.28 -4.53
CA ILE A 92 -5.87 -4.63 -4.77
C ILE A 92 -6.27 -3.83 -3.54
N CYS A 93 -6.55 -2.54 -3.71
CA CYS A 93 -6.99 -1.68 -2.63
C CYS A 93 -8.37 -2.16 -2.13
N ILE A 94 -8.45 -2.60 -0.89
CA ILE A 94 -9.70 -3.06 -0.25
C ILE A 94 -10.25 -2.05 0.75
N LYS A 95 -9.42 -1.12 1.20
CA LYS A 95 -9.80 -0.07 2.14
C LYS A 95 -9.03 1.21 1.84
N SER A 96 -9.70 2.34 1.96
CA SER A 96 -9.13 3.68 1.89
C SER A 96 -9.74 4.54 2.98
N GLY A 97 -8.97 5.48 3.53
CA GLY A 97 -9.43 6.36 4.60
C GLY A 97 -8.68 7.69 4.65
N ASP A 98 -9.16 8.61 5.47
CA ASP A 98 -8.65 9.99 5.54
C ASP A 98 -7.44 10.17 6.48
N GLY A 99 -6.79 9.07 6.86
CA GLY A 99 -5.64 9.09 7.77
C GLY A 99 -6.04 9.11 9.25
N PHE A 100 -5.20 9.70 10.10
CA PHE A 100 -5.35 9.70 11.56
C PHE A 100 -5.23 11.10 12.22
N ALA A 101 -5.08 12.17 11.42
CA ALA A 101 -4.95 13.54 11.90
C ALA A 101 -6.28 14.20 12.26
#